data_AF-A0AAD5D817-F1
#
_entry.id   AF-A0AAD5D817-F1
#
_cell.length_a   1.000
_cell.length_b   1.000
_cell.length_c   1.000
_cell.angle_alpha   90.00
_cell.angle_beta   90.00
_cell.angle_gamma   90.00
#
_symmetry.space_group_name_H-M   'P 1'
#
loop_
_entity.id
_entity.type
_entity.pdbx_description
1 polymer ?
#
loop_
_entity_poly.entity_id
_entity_poly.type
_entity_poly.pdbx_seq_one_letter_code
_entity_poly.pdbx_strand_id
1 'polypeptide(L)'
;MDPCPYVRIVIGSLGLKFSGDGAPPSTTAYCKIKLKNQPTQFTEISSVINGDANQVNDQVNACFNLKKSEFDKVVDKSNMLKIEVYSGRRKSGNPVCTFGFGSGSGKLLGVVTVGLDSEAVDGGGNRGCVVVRNGWVVIGDKNMVNLHLSIRVERDPRFVFEFDGEPECSPQVFQVNGNVRQAVFTSKFSFRNNRDQNLRSDSSLSESGNSKSWLRSIQKEKEKPVKERKGWSITIHDLSGSPVAMASMVTPFVPSHGTDSVSSSNPGAWLILRPGHNTWKPWGRLEAWRESKHKDSLGYRFELLPDAAVSGLDPVTLSNSTVSFKTGGKFTIDMSNCASPMSTPNGSFGSGSGSSSDFEFGSWAHLMYQGFVMSSSVGGEGRGCKPEVEVGIQHVTCTEDAAAFVALAAAMDLCVDACQPFSRKLRPELRHDGE
;
A
#
# COMPACT_ATOMS: atom_id res chain seq x y z
N MET A 1 19.54 2.31 13.67
CA MET A 1 18.72 2.99 12.66
C MET A 1 17.95 4.09 13.38
N ASP A 2 18.05 5.34 12.95
CA ASP A 2 17.34 6.47 13.56
C ASP A 2 16.06 6.84 12.78
N PRO A 3 14.87 6.83 13.41
CA PRO A 3 13.63 7.11 12.73
C PRO A 3 13.44 8.62 12.47
N CYS A 4 12.81 8.95 11.35
CA CYS A 4 12.33 10.28 11.04
C CYS A 4 11.04 10.60 11.80
N PRO A 5 10.85 11.83 12.29
CA PRO A 5 9.62 12.25 12.93
C PRO A 5 8.52 12.51 11.90
N TYR A 6 7.45 11.74 11.99
CA TYR A 6 6.25 11.86 11.18
C TYR A 6 5.02 11.98 12.08
N VAL A 7 3.99 12.64 11.56
CA VAL A 7 2.73 12.92 12.25
C VAL A 7 1.59 12.46 11.35
N ARG A 8 0.64 11.76 11.95
CA ARG A 8 -0.54 11.24 11.28
C ARG A 8 -1.79 11.92 11.83
N ILE A 9 -2.59 12.52 10.95
CA ILE A 9 -3.89 13.11 11.30
C ILE A 9 -4.97 12.15 10.85
N VAL A 10 -5.67 11.55 11.81
CA VAL A 10 -6.71 10.55 11.59
C VAL A 10 -8.07 11.20 11.81
N ILE A 11 -8.93 11.14 10.78
CA ILE A 11 -10.32 11.57 10.85
C ILE A 11 -11.18 10.32 10.73
N GLY A 12 -11.97 10.04 11.76
CA GLY A 12 -12.82 8.87 11.83
C GLY A 12 -14.17 9.15 12.46
N SER A 13 -14.96 8.09 12.57
CA SER A 13 -16.26 8.08 13.23
C SER A 13 -17.19 9.17 12.66
N LEU A 14 -17.18 9.39 11.34
CA LEU A 14 -18.03 10.40 10.71
C LEU A 14 -19.47 9.90 10.57
N GLY A 15 -20.41 10.58 11.22
CA GLY A 15 -21.84 10.24 11.16
C GLY A 15 -22.74 11.47 11.19
N LEU A 16 -23.87 11.42 10.48
CA LEU A 16 -24.83 12.52 10.44
C LEU A 16 -26.10 12.22 11.22
N LYS A 17 -26.61 13.23 11.92
CA LYS A 17 -27.92 13.20 12.59
C LYS A 17 -28.71 14.45 12.23
N PHE A 18 -29.97 14.27 11.84
CA PHE A 18 -30.89 15.37 11.58
C PHE A 18 -31.81 15.56 12.80
N SER A 19 -31.91 16.78 13.30
CA SER A 19 -32.83 17.19 14.37
C SER A 19 -34.10 17.75 13.74
N GLY A 20 -35.06 16.88 13.40
CA GLY A 20 -36.37 17.26 12.88
C GLY A 20 -37.34 16.08 12.88
N ASP A 21 -38.61 16.34 13.17
CA ASP A 21 -39.70 15.36 13.34
C ASP A 21 -40.24 14.79 12.00
N GLY A 22 -39.42 14.83 10.94
CA GLY A 22 -39.73 14.32 9.62
C GLY A 22 -38.78 13.19 9.27
N ALA A 23 -39.31 12.13 8.66
CA ALA A 23 -38.56 10.95 8.24
C ALA A 23 -37.19 11.34 7.64
N PRO A 24 -36.08 10.69 8.06
CA PRO A 24 -34.77 11.00 7.53
C PRO A 24 -34.83 10.83 6.02
N PRO A 25 -34.58 11.88 5.21
CA PRO A 25 -34.55 11.69 3.78
C PRO A 25 -33.41 10.70 3.54
N SER A 26 -33.66 9.65 2.75
CA SER A 26 -32.73 8.57 2.35
C SER A 26 -31.54 9.13 1.55
N THR A 27 -30.82 10.05 2.15
CA THR A 27 -29.91 10.97 1.51
C THR A 27 -28.53 10.46 1.80
N THR A 28 -27.95 9.78 0.81
CA THR A 28 -26.51 9.61 0.75
C THR A 28 -25.85 10.97 0.92
N ALA A 29 -24.93 11.09 1.86
CA ALA A 29 -24.15 12.30 2.07
C ALA A 29 -22.66 11.96 1.92
N TYR A 30 -21.84 12.97 1.65
CA TYR A 30 -20.40 12.80 1.59
C TYR A 30 -19.68 13.98 2.24
N CYS A 31 -18.55 13.66 2.87
CA CYS A 31 -17.61 14.63 3.42
C CYS A 31 -16.50 14.88 2.41
N LYS A 32 -16.13 16.16 2.27
CA LYS A 32 -14.94 16.62 1.57
C LYS A 32 -13.98 17.19 2.61
N ILE A 33 -12.86 16.50 2.80
CA ILE A 33 -11.89 16.77 3.86
C ILE A 33 -10.66 17.42 3.23
N LYS A 34 -10.38 18.65 3.64
CA LYS A 34 -9.32 19.49 3.09
C LYS A 34 -8.33 19.87 4.17
N LEU A 35 -7.06 19.61 3.86
CA LEU A 35 -5.91 20.16 4.56
C LEU A 35 -5.05 20.91 3.55
N LYS A 36 -4.53 22.08 3.92
CA LYS A 36 -3.75 22.90 2.99
C LYS A 36 -2.49 22.15 2.53
N ASN A 37 -2.14 22.31 1.25
CA ASN A 37 -1.02 21.62 0.59
C ASN A 37 -1.12 20.09 0.56
N GLN A 38 -2.29 19.52 0.87
CA GLN A 38 -2.54 18.08 0.84
C GLN A 38 -3.67 17.77 -0.14
N PRO A 39 -3.68 16.56 -0.74
CA PRO A 39 -4.76 16.15 -1.64
C PRO A 39 -6.08 16.08 -0.85
N THR A 40 -7.15 16.62 -1.44
CA THR A 40 -8.48 16.57 -0.83
C THR A 40 -9.00 15.13 -0.80
N GLN A 41 -9.45 14.68 0.36
CA GLN A 41 -10.03 13.35 0.54
C GLN A 41 -11.55 13.43 0.59
N PHE A 42 -12.21 12.37 0.11
CA PHE A 42 -13.66 12.27 0.07
C PHE A 42 -14.08 10.98 0.72
N THR A 43 -15.16 11.02 1.49
CA THR A 43 -15.70 9.86 2.20
C THR A 43 -17.22 9.94 2.21
N GLU A 44 -17.89 8.83 1.91
CA GLU A 44 -19.34 8.74 2.01
C GLU A 44 -19.72 8.49 3.48
N ILE A 45 -20.81 9.11 3.92
CA ILE A 45 -21.27 9.06 5.30
C ILE A 45 -22.74 8.71 5.36
N SER A 46 -23.08 7.89 6.34
CA SER A 46 -24.45 7.44 6.59
C SER A 46 -25.12 8.33 7.64
N SER A 47 -26.45 8.45 7.53
CA SER A 47 -27.27 9.04 8.59
C SER A 47 -27.47 8.02 9.70
N VAL A 48 -27.19 8.40 10.94
CA VAL A 48 -27.42 7.59 12.13
C VAL A 48 -28.82 7.88 12.64
N ILE A 49 -29.67 6.84 12.68
CA ILE A 49 -31.04 6.91 13.20
C ILE A 49 -30.97 6.51 14.68
N ASN A 50 -31.44 7.39 15.56
CA ASN A 50 -31.38 7.26 17.02
C ASN A 50 -29.97 7.26 17.60
N GLY A 51 -29.38 8.46 17.74
CA GLY A 51 -28.60 8.96 18.90
C GLY A 51 -27.51 8.14 19.61
N ASP A 52 -27.37 6.85 19.37
CA ASP A 52 -26.43 5.98 20.05
C ASP A 52 -25.06 6.11 19.39
N ALA A 53 -24.10 6.61 20.16
CA ALA A 53 -22.69 6.66 19.79
C ALA A 53 -22.15 5.27 19.37
N ASN A 54 -22.78 4.19 19.86
CA ASN A 54 -22.44 2.79 19.53
C ASN A 54 -22.73 2.40 18.07
N GLN A 55 -23.52 3.18 17.31
CA GLN A 55 -23.75 2.93 15.88
C GLN A 55 -22.70 3.60 14.98
N VAL A 56 -21.90 4.54 15.52
CA VAL A 56 -20.80 5.14 14.77
C VAL A 56 -19.59 4.25 14.93
N ASN A 57 -19.36 3.39 13.94
CA ASN A 57 -18.19 2.51 13.90
C ASN A 57 -16.90 3.34 14.07
N ASP A 58 -15.90 2.79 14.77
CA ASP A 58 -14.55 3.36 14.96
C ASP A 58 -13.73 3.28 13.66
N GLN A 59 -14.37 3.60 12.53
CA GLN A 59 -13.80 3.53 11.20
C GLN A 59 -13.03 4.81 10.89
N VAL A 60 -11.83 4.65 10.35
CA VAL A 60 -11.05 5.76 9.80
C VAL A 60 -11.62 6.14 8.42
N ASN A 61 -12.09 7.37 8.30
CA ASN A 61 -12.71 7.91 7.09
C ASN A 61 -11.71 8.65 6.20
N ALA A 62 -10.66 9.25 6.80
CA ALA A 62 -9.58 9.94 6.10
C ALA A 62 -8.33 10.00 6.97
N CYS A 63 -7.17 10.09 6.31
CA CYS A 63 -5.88 10.12 6.97
C CYS A 63 -4.87 10.99 6.21
N PHE A 64 -4.21 11.92 6.89
CA PHE A 64 -3.09 12.68 6.34
C PHE A 64 -1.79 12.25 7.02
N ASN A 65 -0.79 11.89 6.20
CA ASN A 65 0.54 11.52 6.65
C ASN A 65 1.51 12.66 6.32
N LEU A 66 2.18 13.21 7.33
CA LEU A 66 2.99 14.42 7.20
C LEU A 66 4.35 14.21 7.86
N LYS A 67 5.41 14.76 7.27
CA LYS A 67 6.68 14.95 8.01
C LYS A 67 6.44 15.96 9.13
N LYS A 68 7.12 15.83 10.28
CA LYS A 68 6.93 16.77 11.40
C LYS A 68 7.09 18.24 10.98
N SER A 69 8.10 18.54 10.16
CA SER A 69 8.32 19.90 9.64
C SER A 69 7.21 20.42 8.71
N GLU A 70 6.44 19.54 8.08
CA GLU A 70 5.26 19.92 7.29
C GLU A 70 4.06 20.19 8.20
N PHE A 71 3.89 19.38 9.24
CA PHE A 71 2.87 19.58 10.26
C PHE A 71 3.08 20.90 11.02
N ASP A 72 4.32 21.20 11.44
CA ASP A 72 4.64 22.46 12.14
C ASP A 72 4.30 23.67 11.25
N LYS A 73 4.62 23.62 9.95
CA LYS A 73 4.22 24.66 8.98
C LYS A 73 2.71 24.80 8.81
N VAL A 74 1.94 23.73 9.02
CA VAL A 74 0.47 23.76 8.99
C VAL A 74 -0.05 24.50 10.22
N VAL A 75 0.49 24.19 11.40
CA VAL A 75 0.15 24.82 12.68
C VAL A 75 0.54 26.31 12.69
N ASP A 76 1.79 26.64 12.35
CA ASP A 76 2.33 28.02 12.38
C ASP A 76 1.54 28.99 11.50
N LYS A 77 1.06 28.49 10.35
CA LYS A 77 0.29 29.29 9.39
C LYS A 77 -1.19 29.38 9.75
N SER A 78 -1.61 28.88 10.91
CA SER A 78 -3.02 28.77 11.32
C SER A 78 -3.89 28.04 10.29
N ASN A 79 -3.31 27.08 9.56
CA ASN A 79 -4.04 26.35 8.53
C ASN A 79 -4.97 25.34 9.22
N MET A 80 -6.27 25.60 9.11
CA MET A 80 -7.28 24.75 9.74
C MET A 80 -7.62 23.55 8.84
N LEU A 81 -7.85 22.39 9.47
CA LEU A 81 -8.51 21.25 8.84
C LEU A 81 -9.97 21.62 8.57
N LYS A 82 -10.41 21.50 7.31
CA LYS A 82 -11.78 21.82 6.90
C LYS A 82 -12.52 20.56 6.45
N ILE A 83 -13.67 20.30 7.05
CA ILE A 83 -14.57 19.20 6.70
C ILE A 83 -15.86 19.82 6.19
N GLU A 84 -16.10 19.70 4.88
CA GLU A 84 -17.31 20.18 4.22
C GLU A 84 -18.28 19.01 4.00
N VAL A 85 -19.50 19.13 4.48
CA VAL A 85 -20.54 18.09 4.40
C VAL A 85 -21.52 18.42 3.30
N TYR A 86 -21.76 17.48 2.37
CA TYR A 86 -22.67 17.66 1.25
C TYR A 86 -23.77 16.59 1.26
N SER A 87 -24.99 16.97 0.85
CA SER A 87 -26.07 16.03 0.56
C SER A 87 -26.05 15.59 -0.90
N GLY A 88 -26.40 14.32 -1.17
CA GLY A 88 -26.44 13.70 -2.50
C GLY A 88 -25.22 12.82 -2.80
N ARG A 89 -25.26 12.09 -3.92
CA ARG A 89 -24.13 11.25 -4.39
C ARG A 89 -23.11 12.06 -5.18
N ARG A 90 -21.83 11.69 -5.07
CA ARG A 90 -20.77 12.24 -5.93
C ARG A 90 -20.95 11.73 -7.37
N LYS A 91 -20.95 12.62 -8.37
CA LYS A 91 -20.75 12.21 -9.77
C LYS A 91 -19.27 11.85 -9.97
N SER A 92 -18.99 10.58 -10.25
CA SER A 92 -17.63 10.11 -10.57
C SER A 92 -17.30 10.46 -12.02
N GLY A 93 -16.49 11.50 -12.25
CA GLY A 93 -16.01 11.89 -13.59
C GLY A 93 -15.70 13.39 -13.68
N ASN A 94 -14.67 13.76 -14.46
CA ASN A 94 -14.19 15.14 -14.68
C ASN A 94 -15.30 16.19 -14.91
N PRO A 95 -15.04 17.49 -14.68
CA PRO A 95 -16.00 18.56 -14.92
C PRO A 95 -16.13 18.76 -16.43
N VAL A 96 -17.03 18.02 -17.08
CA VAL A 96 -17.52 18.41 -18.40
C VAL A 96 -18.58 19.48 -18.13
N CYS A 97 -18.25 20.71 -18.52
CA CYS A 97 -19.18 21.82 -18.62
C CYS A 97 -20.24 21.49 -19.70
N THR A 98 -21.28 20.75 -19.34
CA THR A 98 -22.51 20.70 -20.13
C THR A 98 -23.42 21.82 -19.63
N PHE A 99 -23.48 22.89 -20.40
CA PHE A 99 -24.49 23.92 -20.30
C PHE A 99 -25.86 23.28 -20.55
N GLY A 100 -26.58 22.98 -19.49
CA GLY A 100 -27.94 22.43 -19.52
C GLY A 100 -28.56 22.55 -18.14
N PHE A 101 -29.67 23.27 -18.05
CA PHE A 101 -30.41 23.54 -16.82
C PHE A 101 -30.80 22.23 -16.12
N GLY A 102 -30.15 21.95 -14.98
CA GLY A 102 -30.38 20.73 -14.19
C GLY A 102 -29.35 20.58 -13.07
N SER A 103 -29.64 21.20 -11.92
CA SER A 103 -28.80 21.24 -10.71
C SER A 103 -28.39 19.83 -10.23
N GLY A 104 -27.12 19.47 -10.43
CA GLY A 104 -26.61 18.12 -10.17
C GLY A 104 -25.36 18.06 -9.29
N SER A 105 -25.04 19.13 -8.56
CA SER A 105 -24.00 19.16 -7.53
C SER A 105 -24.66 19.07 -6.16
N GLY A 106 -24.17 18.18 -5.29
CA GLY A 106 -24.69 18.01 -3.94
C GLY A 106 -24.76 19.33 -3.15
N LYS A 107 -25.80 19.52 -2.33
CA LYS A 107 -26.01 20.76 -1.58
C LYS A 107 -25.14 20.75 -0.32
N LEU A 108 -24.38 21.82 -0.08
CA LEU A 108 -23.59 21.97 1.15
C LEU A 108 -24.52 22.05 2.36
N LEU A 109 -24.35 21.12 3.30
CA LEU A 109 -25.08 21.05 4.57
C LEU A 109 -24.40 21.88 5.67
N GLY A 110 -23.06 21.92 5.66
CA GLY A 110 -22.29 22.72 6.62
C GLY A 110 -20.79 22.47 6.52
N VAL A 111 -20.02 23.24 7.28
CA VAL A 111 -18.56 23.18 7.31
C VAL A 111 -18.07 23.16 8.75
N VAL A 112 -17.24 22.18 9.09
CA VAL A 112 -16.49 22.16 10.35
C VAL A 112 -15.05 22.56 10.06
N THR A 113 -14.56 23.54 10.83
CA THR A 113 -13.17 24.00 10.76
C THR A 113 -12.51 23.70 12.11
N VAL A 114 -11.37 23.01 12.09
CA VAL A 114 -10.66 22.58 13.30
C VAL A 114 -9.21 23.07 13.25
N GLY A 115 -8.79 23.76 14.31
CA GLY A 115 -7.39 24.13 14.51
C GLY A 115 -6.58 22.96 14.98
N LEU A 116 -5.37 22.84 14.46
CA LEU A 116 -4.37 21.88 14.88
C LEU A 116 -3.38 22.62 15.77
N ASP A 117 -3.05 22.05 16.91
CA ASP A 117 -2.08 22.61 17.86
C ASP A 117 -0.83 21.72 17.91
N SER A 118 0.34 22.33 18.10
CA SER A 118 1.62 21.65 18.21
C SER A 118 1.79 20.96 19.57
N GLU A 119 1.08 21.42 20.61
CA GLU A 119 1.05 20.73 21.92
C GLU A 119 0.55 19.28 21.81
N ALA A 120 -0.22 18.97 20.76
CA ALA A 120 -0.67 17.61 20.45
C ALA A 120 0.47 16.63 20.09
N VAL A 121 1.63 17.15 19.67
CA VAL A 121 2.78 16.36 19.22
C VAL A 121 3.98 16.47 20.17
N ASP A 122 4.11 17.56 20.92
CA ASP A 122 5.25 17.79 21.83
C ASP A 122 4.93 17.58 23.33
N GLY A 123 3.65 17.42 23.70
CA GLY A 123 3.25 17.11 25.07
C GLY A 123 3.84 15.79 25.58
N GLY A 124 4.69 15.87 26.61
CA GLY A 124 5.43 14.77 27.24
C GLY A 124 4.59 13.72 27.99
N GLY A 125 3.33 13.54 27.62
CA GLY A 125 2.52 12.41 28.07
C GLY A 125 2.91 11.14 27.30
N ASN A 126 2.95 10.00 28.00
CA ASN A 126 3.23 8.67 27.44
C ASN A 126 2.16 8.16 26.45
N ARG A 127 1.28 9.04 25.94
CA ARG A 127 0.21 8.73 24.99
C ARG A 127 0.61 9.32 23.64
N GLY A 128 1.09 8.49 22.72
CA GLY A 128 1.49 8.88 21.36
C GLY A 128 0.35 9.35 20.45
N CYS A 129 -0.84 9.62 20.99
CA CYS A 129 -2.05 10.03 20.29
C CYS A 129 -2.76 11.12 21.11
N VAL A 130 -3.11 12.23 20.46
CA VAL A 130 -3.88 13.33 21.04
C VAL A 130 -5.18 13.49 20.27
N VAL A 131 -6.29 13.44 21.01
CA VAL A 131 -7.63 13.66 20.46
C VAL A 131 -7.88 15.16 20.42
N VAL A 132 -7.86 15.74 19.22
CA VAL A 132 -8.12 17.18 19.01
C VAL A 132 -9.60 17.49 19.17
N ARG A 133 -10.46 16.61 18.66
CA ARG A 133 -11.92 16.76 18.77
C ARG A 133 -12.61 15.40 18.69
N ASN A 134 -13.54 15.15 19.60
CA ASN A 134 -14.40 13.96 19.54
C ASN A 134 -15.81 14.33 19.99
N GLY A 135 -16.81 13.96 19.19
CA GLY A 135 -18.23 14.10 19.53
C GLY A 135 -19.05 14.81 18.45
N TRP A 136 -20.28 15.16 18.84
CA TRP A 136 -21.27 15.79 17.96
C TRP A 136 -21.04 17.30 17.83
N VAL A 137 -21.10 17.78 16.60
CA VAL A 137 -20.95 19.19 16.23
C VAL A 137 -22.16 19.61 15.40
N VAL A 138 -22.85 20.67 15.83
CA VAL A 138 -23.94 21.27 15.06
C VAL A 138 -23.35 21.91 13.80
N ILE A 139 -23.92 21.59 12.64
CA ILE A 139 -23.50 22.11 11.34
C ILE A 139 -24.68 22.72 10.57
N GLY A 140 -24.42 23.84 9.87
CA GLY A 140 -25.39 24.53 9.01
C GLY A 140 -26.26 25.57 9.73
N ASP A 141 -26.82 26.50 8.94
CA ASP A 141 -27.43 27.75 9.43
C ASP A 141 -28.73 27.58 10.23
N LYS A 142 -29.32 26.37 10.25
CA LYS A 142 -30.61 26.10 10.89
C LYS A 142 -30.53 25.21 12.14
N ASN A 143 -29.32 24.84 12.60
CA ASN A 143 -29.11 23.91 13.73
C ASN A 143 -29.83 22.56 13.61
N MET A 144 -30.27 22.18 12.41
CA MET A 144 -31.02 20.94 12.17
C MET A 144 -30.12 19.75 11.84
N VAL A 145 -28.81 19.94 11.73
CA VAL A 145 -27.87 18.87 11.33
C VAL A 145 -26.72 18.82 12.34
N ASN A 146 -26.43 17.62 12.81
CA ASN A 146 -25.33 17.32 13.70
C ASN A 146 -24.38 16.34 13.02
N LEU A 147 -23.09 16.62 13.06
CA LEU A 147 -22.02 15.76 12.57
C LEU A 147 -21.24 15.20 13.76
N HIS A 148 -21.22 13.89 13.91
CA HIS A 148 -20.26 13.21 14.76
C HIS A 148 -18.92 13.13 14.03
N LEU A 149 -17.83 13.39 14.74
CA LEU A 149 -16.48 13.25 14.20
C LEU A 149 -15.47 12.98 15.32
N SER A 150 -14.46 12.18 15.01
CA SER A 150 -13.26 11.99 15.82
C SER A 150 -12.05 12.43 15.01
N ILE A 151 -11.30 13.40 15.52
CA ILE A 151 -10.04 13.87 14.93
C ILE A 151 -8.94 13.60 15.94
N ARG A 152 -7.96 12.82 15.53
CA ARG A 152 -6.81 12.41 16.33
C ARG A 152 -5.52 12.78 15.60
N VAL A 153 -4.51 13.18 16.36
CA VAL A 153 -3.17 13.46 15.87
C VAL A 153 -2.22 12.49 16.57
N GLU A 154 -1.51 11.70 15.78
CA GLU A 154 -0.71 10.57 16.25
C GLU A 154 0.75 10.76 15.85
N ARG A 155 1.67 10.45 16.76
CA ARG A 155 3.09 10.33 16.45
C ARG A 155 3.27 9.02 15.67
N ASP A 156 3.89 9.12 14.50
CA ASP A 156 4.07 7.97 13.62
C ASP A 156 5.50 7.92 13.09
N PRO A 157 6.52 7.71 13.95
CA PRO A 157 7.92 7.71 13.52
C PRO A 157 8.21 6.59 12.50
N ARG A 158 8.98 6.94 11.46
CA ARG A 158 9.25 6.05 10.30
C ARG A 158 10.73 5.94 10.00
N PHE A 159 11.19 4.76 9.63
CA PHE A 159 12.46 4.60 8.93
C PHE A 159 12.29 4.98 7.46
N VAL A 160 13.18 5.81 6.93
CA VAL A 160 13.18 6.20 5.52
C VAL A 160 14.43 5.65 4.87
N PHE A 161 14.25 4.92 3.77
CA PHE A 161 15.32 4.34 2.97
C PHE A 161 15.25 4.89 1.55
N GLU A 162 16.39 5.28 1.00
CA GLU A 162 16.49 5.81 -0.36
C GLU A 162 17.49 4.99 -1.16
N PHE A 163 17.05 4.49 -2.31
CA PHE A 163 17.92 3.85 -3.27
C PHE A 163 18.80 4.89 -3.96
N ASP A 164 20.10 4.63 -4.07
CA ASP A 164 21.03 5.54 -4.76
C ASP A 164 20.98 5.45 -6.29
N GLY A 165 20.20 4.52 -6.81
CA GLY A 165 20.00 4.26 -8.23
C GLY A 165 18.78 3.38 -8.45
N GLU A 166 18.60 2.97 -9.70
CA GLU A 166 17.48 2.10 -10.07
C GLU A 166 17.74 0.66 -9.60
N PRO A 167 16.73 -0.09 -9.10
CA PRO A 167 16.96 -1.40 -8.49
C PRO A 167 17.70 -2.42 -9.37
N GLU A 168 17.50 -2.40 -10.68
CA GLU A 168 18.18 -3.27 -11.64
C GLU A 168 19.68 -2.96 -11.83
N CYS A 169 20.11 -1.74 -11.49
CA CYS A 169 21.52 -1.33 -11.51
C CYS A 169 22.29 -1.78 -10.26
N SER A 170 21.67 -2.58 -9.38
CA SER A 170 22.26 -3.06 -8.12
C SER A 170 22.81 -1.94 -7.21
N PRO A 171 21.98 -0.95 -6.82
CA PRO A 171 22.42 0.23 -6.09
C PRO A 171 22.61 -0.03 -4.59
N GLN A 172 23.29 0.91 -3.92
CA GLN A 172 23.26 1.00 -2.46
C GLN A 172 21.95 1.59 -1.98
N VAL A 173 21.53 1.20 -0.77
CA VAL A 173 20.34 1.73 -0.11
C VAL A 173 20.79 2.42 1.17
N PHE A 174 20.37 3.68 1.30
CA PHE A 174 20.73 4.54 2.41
C PHE A 174 19.55 4.75 3.34
N GLN A 175 19.77 4.63 4.64
CA GLN A 175 18.86 5.17 5.63
C GLN A 175 19.03 6.69 5.70
N VAL A 176 17.93 7.41 5.56
CA VAL A 176 17.89 8.87 5.56
C VAL A 176 17.21 9.37 6.83
N ASN A 177 17.84 10.31 7.51
CA ASN A 177 17.24 11.07 8.60
C ASN A 177 17.65 12.54 8.50
N GLY A 178 16.74 13.39 8.03
CA GLY A 178 17.04 14.80 7.75
C GLY A 178 18.16 14.92 6.71
N ASN A 179 19.29 15.48 7.12
CA ASN A 179 20.47 15.65 6.27
C ASN A 179 21.48 14.50 6.39
N VAL A 180 21.25 13.54 7.29
CA VAL A 180 22.14 12.39 7.50
C VAL A 180 21.71 11.27 6.57
N ARG A 181 22.67 10.75 5.79
CA ARG A 181 22.49 9.65 4.85
C ARG A 181 23.51 8.56 5.18
N GLN A 182 23.04 7.39 5.64
CA GLN A 182 23.90 6.28 6.06
C GLN A 182 23.62 5.04 5.20
N ALA A 183 24.64 4.48 4.57
CA ALA A 183 24.49 3.22 3.83
C ALA A 183 24.12 2.10 4.82
N VAL A 184 23.09 1.32 4.50
CA VAL A 184 22.61 0.23 5.37
C VAL A 184 22.47 -1.08 4.60
N PHE A 185 22.15 -1.03 3.31
CA PHE A 185 22.03 -2.22 2.48
C PHE A 185 22.66 -2.03 1.10
N THR A 186 22.89 -3.15 0.42
CA THR A 186 23.20 -3.19 -1.01
C THR A 186 22.16 -4.05 -1.73
N SER A 187 21.63 -3.55 -2.84
CA SER A 187 20.71 -4.30 -3.70
C SER A 187 21.51 -4.99 -4.79
N LYS A 188 21.19 -6.25 -5.08
CA LYS A 188 21.77 -7.00 -6.20
C LYS A 188 20.67 -7.59 -7.07
N PHE A 189 20.58 -7.11 -8.30
CA PHE A 189 19.70 -7.66 -9.31
C PHE A 189 20.37 -8.84 -10.02
N SER A 190 19.60 -9.87 -10.35
CA SER A 190 20.09 -11.05 -11.05
C SER A 190 19.01 -11.73 -11.88
N PHE A 191 19.44 -12.46 -12.92
CA PHE A 191 18.61 -13.39 -13.66
C PHE A 191 18.83 -14.81 -13.15
N ARG A 192 17.77 -15.51 -12.76
CA ARG A 192 17.78 -16.96 -12.56
C ARG A 192 18.04 -17.61 -13.91
N ASN A 193 19.24 -18.13 -14.09
CA ASN A 193 19.59 -18.89 -15.27
C ASN A 193 18.99 -20.31 -15.12
N ASN A 194 18.33 -20.82 -16.16
CA ASN A 194 17.75 -22.17 -16.15
C ASN A 194 18.81 -23.29 -16.07
N ARG A 195 20.10 -22.93 -16.11
CA ARG A 195 21.23 -23.87 -16.01
C ARG A 195 21.59 -24.27 -14.59
N ASP A 196 21.27 -23.47 -13.57
CA ASP A 196 21.73 -23.74 -12.20
C ASP A 196 20.86 -24.78 -11.46
N GLN A 197 19.64 -25.04 -11.94
CA GLN A 197 18.84 -26.19 -11.45
C GLN A 197 19.41 -27.54 -11.89
N ASN A 198 20.18 -27.59 -12.99
CA ASN A 198 20.78 -28.84 -13.46
C ASN A 198 22.11 -29.18 -12.77
N LEU A 199 22.65 -28.32 -11.90
CA LEU A 199 23.91 -28.58 -11.19
C LEU A 199 23.71 -29.17 -9.78
N ARG A 200 22.47 -29.41 -9.34
CA ARG A 200 22.17 -30.04 -8.03
C ARG A 200 21.43 -31.38 -8.13
N SER A 201 21.23 -31.91 -9.33
CA SER A 201 20.48 -33.16 -9.55
C SER A 201 21.18 -34.14 -10.49
N ASP A 202 22.52 -34.14 -10.52
CA ASP A 202 23.24 -35.26 -11.15
C ASP A 202 24.60 -35.49 -10.47
N SER A 203 24.56 -36.16 -9.33
CA SER A 203 25.75 -36.73 -8.69
C SER A 203 25.58 -38.24 -8.57
N SER A 204 25.51 -38.94 -9.71
CA SER A 204 25.98 -40.33 -9.81
C SER A 204 25.99 -40.81 -11.26
N LEU A 205 27.17 -40.81 -11.86
CA LEU A 205 27.77 -41.88 -12.67
C LEU A 205 28.62 -41.27 -13.78
N SER A 206 29.92 -41.34 -13.56
CA SER A 206 30.91 -41.34 -14.62
C SER A 206 30.55 -42.38 -15.67
N GLU A 207 30.42 -41.99 -16.94
CA GLU A 207 30.97 -42.80 -18.03
C GLU A 207 31.27 -41.97 -19.29
N SER A 208 32.46 -42.27 -19.79
CA SER A 208 33.14 -41.81 -20.99
C SER A 208 32.32 -41.89 -22.28
N GLY A 209 32.52 -40.91 -23.17
CA GLY A 209 32.76 -41.23 -24.59
C GLY A 209 31.71 -40.78 -25.61
N ASN A 210 32.11 -39.80 -26.42
CA ASN A 210 31.76 -39.54 -27.83
C ASN A 210 30.45 -40.04 -28.47
N SER A 211 29.90 -39.10 -29.26
CA SER A 211 29.11 -39.27 -30.50
C SER A 211 27.58 -39.19 -30.37
N LYS A 212 27.02 -38.11 -30.95
CA LYS A 212 26.06 -38.12 -32.09
C LYS A 212 25.27 -36.81 -32.14
N SER A 213 25.91 -35.78 -32.68
CA SER A 213 25.35 -34.47 -33.05
C SER A 213 24.59 -34.53 -34.40
N TRP A 214 23.54 -35.35 -34.52
CA TRP A 214 22.90 -35.57 -35.84
C TRP A 214 21.37 -35.47 -35.90
N LEU A 215 20.69 -34.92 -34.89
CA LEU A 215 19.24 -34.64 -34.98
C LEU A 215 18.85 -33.32 -34.32
N ARG A 216 19.11 -32.20 -35.01
CA ARG A 216 18.38 -30.92 -34.82
C ARG A 216 18.27 -30.15 -36.14
N SER A 217 17.55 -30.72 -37.09
CA SER A 217 16.95 -29.96 -38.18
C SER A 217 15.65 -30.64 -38.57
N ILE A 218 14.58 -29.85 -38.71
CA ILE A 218 13.18 -30.23 -39.02
C ILE A 218 12.27 -30.26 -37.78
N GLN A 219 12.07 -29.07 -37.21
CA GLN A 219 10.72 -28.52 -36.95
C GLN A 219 10.86 -27.00 -36.80
N LYS A 220 11.04 -26.30 -37.92
CA LYS A 220 10.80 -24.85 -38.02
C LYS A 220 9.32 -24.66 -38.33
N GLU A 221 8.47 -25.06 -37.40
CA GLU A 221 7.15 -24.45 -37.32
C GLU A 221 7.32 -23.16 -36.53
N LYS A 222 6.77 -22.08 -37.06
CA LYS A 222 7.01 -20.70 -36.66
C LYS A 222 6.26 -20.40 -35.35
N GLU A 223 6.48 -21.18 -34.30
CA GLU A 223 6.13 -20.76 -32.95
C GLU A 223 7.01 -19.56 -32.62
N LYS A 224 6.42 -18.36 -32.71
CA LYS A 224 7.06 -17.17 -32.14
C LYS A 224 7.41 -17.54 -30.70
N PRO A 225 8.67 -17.38 -30.23
CA PRO A 225 8.97 -17.59 -28.83
C PRO A 225 7.98 -16.73 -28.04
N VAL A 226 7.24 -17.37 -27.13
CA VAL A 226 6.31 -16.66 -26.25
C VAL A 226 7.15 -15.62 -25.53
N LYS A 227 6.91 -14.35 -25.81
CA LYS A 227 7.60 -13.25 -25.13
C LYS A 227 7.15 -13.29 -23.67
N GLU A 228 7.97 -13.87 -22.82
CA GLU A 228 7.76 -13.96 -21.38
C GLU A 228 8.88 -13.20 -20.65
N ARG A 229 8.53 -12.54 -19.55
CA ARG A 229 9.52 -11.93 -18.65
C ARG A 229 9.58 -12.78 -17.39
N LYS A 230 10.72 -13.42 -17.15
CA LYS A 230 10.91 -14.38 -16.07
C LYS A 230 12.30 -14.31 -15.47
N GLY A 231 12.43 -14.88 -14.28
CA GLY A 231 13.73 -15.13 -13.65
C GLY A 231 14.36 -13.92 -12.99
N TRP A 232 13.70 -12.76 -12.92
CA TRP A 232 14.25 -11.64 -12.18
C TRP A 232 14.23 -11.92 -10.68
N SER A 233 15.33 -11.59 -10.01
CA SER A 233 15.40 -11.56 -8.56
C SER A 233 16.26 -10.41 -8.08
N ILE A 234 15.88 -9.82 -6.96
CA ILE A 234 16.66 -8.83 -6.22
C ILE A 234 17.00 -9.42 -4.86
N THR A 235 18.27 -9.38 -4.49
CA THR A 235 18.74 -9.76 -3.16
C THR A 235 19.28 -8.53 -2.45
N ILE A 236 18.79 -8.28 -1.25
CA ILE A 236 19.25 -7.21 -0.37
C ILE A 236 20.30 -7.81 0.57
N HIS A 237 21.48 -7.23 0.60
CA HIS A 237 22.56 -7.61 1.49
C HIS A 237 22.81 -6.52 2.53
N ASP A 238 23.23 -6.92 3.73
CA ASP A 238 23.74 -6.00 4.73
C ASP A 238 25.14 -5.46 4.34
N LEU A 239 25.72 -4.64 5.21
CA LEU A 239 27.07 -4.10 4.99
C LEU A 239 28.19 -5.17 5.06
N SER A 240 27.91 -6.35 5.62
CA SER A 240 28.84 -7.49 5.60
C SER A 240 28.80 -8.26 4.28
N GLY A 241 27.81 -7.99 3.42
CA GLY A 241 27.54 -8.74 2.20
C GLY A 241 26.69 -9.98 2.43
N SER A 242 26.10 -10.15 3.61
CA SER A 242 25.19 -11.25 3.93
C SER A 242 23.79 -10.97 3.40
N PRO A 243 23.12 -11.93 2.73
CA PRO A 243 21.79 -11.71 2.18
C PRO A 243 20.74 -11.71 3.29
N VAL A 244 20.06 -10.57 3.48
CA VAL A 244 19.10 -10.32 4.57
C VAL A 244 17.64 -10.26 4.11
N ALA A 245 17.40 -10.11 2.80
CA ALA A 245 16.08 -10.27 2.19
C ALA A 245 16.22 -10.57 0.69
N MET A 246 15.19 -11.16 0.08
CA MET A 246 15.16 -11.40 -1.36
C MET A 246 13.75 -11.21 -1.92
N ALA A 247 13.63 -10.65 -3.10
CA ALA A 247 12.43 -10.69 -3.93
C ALA A 247 12.73 -11.50 -5.19
N SER A 248 11.91 -12.50 -5.51
CA SER A 248 12.10 -13.33 -6.70
C SER A 248 10.80 -13.49 -7.45
N MET A 249 10.83 -13.34 -8.78
CA MET A 249 9.70 -13.72 -9.62
C MET A 249 9.42 -15.21 -9.46
N VAL A 250 8.19 -15.53 -9.13
CA VAL A 250 7.68 -16.91 -9.00
C VAL A 250 6.65 -17.25 -10.06
N THR A 251 5.92 -16.24 -10.56
CA THR A 251 5.02 -16.37 -11.70
C THR A 251 5.50 -15.43 -12.80
N PRO A 252 5.84 -15.95 -13.99
CA PRO A 252 6.35 -15.14 -15.08
C PRO A 252 5.28 -14.15 -15.57
N PHE A 253 5.73 -13.01 -16.07
CA PHE A 253 4.85 -12.03 -16.70
C PHE A 253 4.69 -12.41 -18.17
N VAL A 254 3.45 -12.72 -18.56
CA VAL A 254 3.10 -13.24 -19.89
C VAL A 254 1.93 -12.42 -20.47
N PRO A 255 1.93 -12.09 -21.77
CA PRO A 255 0.80 -11.40 -22.39
C PRO A 255 -0.45 -12.27 -22.35
N SER A 256 -1.60 -11.66 -22.06
CA SER A 256 -2.89 -12.38 -22.12
C SER A 256 -3.29 -12.63 -23.57
N HIS A 257 -4.04 -13.71 -23.83
CA HIS A 257 -4.43 -14.12 -25.19
C HIS A 257 -5.01 -12.95 -26.01
N GLY A 258 -4.43 -12.69 -27.17
CA GLY A 258 -4.87 -11.62 -28.07
C GLY A 258 -4.47 -10.19 -27.64
N THR A 259 -3.72 -10.04 -26.55
CA THR A 259 -3.20 -8.75 -26.08
C THR A 259 -1.68 -8.77 -26.01
N ASP A 260 -1.08 -7.59 -25.90
CA ASP A 260 0.36 -7.41 -25.74
C ASP A 260 0.73 -7.06 -24.29
N SER A 261 -0.16 -7.31 -23.33
CA SER A 261 -0.01 -6.86 -21.94
C SER A 261 -0.41 -7.95 -20.94
N VAL A 262 0.17 -7.88 -19.74
CA VAL A 262 -0.22 -8.73 -18.61
C VAL A 262 -1.57 -8.24 -18.08
N SER A 263 -2.59 -9.09 -18.01
CA SER A 263 -3.92 -8.72 -17.54
C SER A 263 -4.18 -9.24 -16.12
N SER A 264 -5.24 -8.75 -15.49
CA SER A 264 -5.65 -9.18 -14.14
C SER A 264 -6.05 -10.65 -14.05
N SER A 265 -6.36 -11.32 -15.18
CA SER A 265 -6.71 -12.76 -15.17
C SER A 265 -5.48 -13.67 -15.12
N ASN A 266 -4.29 -13.15 -15.43
CA ASN A 266 -3.03 -13.87 -15.32
C ASN A 266 -1.93 -12.90 -14.85
N PRO A 267 -1.98 -12.48 -13.57
CA PRO A 267 -1.00 -11.54 -13.03
C PRO A 267 0.37 -12.19 -12.89
N GLY A 268 1.43 -11.42 -13.10
CA GLY A 268 2.77 -11.83 -12.71
C GLY A 268 2.95 -11.70 -11.20
N ALA A 269 3.81 -12.51 -10.60
CA ALA A 269 3.96 -12.56 -9.16
C ALA A 269 5.41 -12.66 -8.69
N TRP A 270 5.71 -11.92 -7.63
CA TRP A 270 6.94 -11.94 -6.88
C TRP A 270 6.69 -12.54 -5.50
N LEU A 271 7.66 -13.31 -5.03
CA LEU A 271 7.72 -13.80 -3.65
C LEU A 271 8.81 -13.04 -2.91
N ILE A 272 8.45 -12.42 -1.80
CA ILE A 272 9.37 -11.78 -0.88
C ILE A 272 9.75 -12.80 0.19
N LEU A 273 11.05 -12.95 0.38
CA LEU A 273 11.68 -13.96 1.22
C LEU A 273 12.51 -13.30 2.31
N ARG A 274 12.42 -13.83 3.52
CA ARG A 274 13.28 -13.49 4.66
C ARG A 274 14.20 -14.67 5.00
N PRO A 275 15.39 -14.41 5.56
CA PRO A 275 16.23 -15.47 6.09
C PRO A 275 15.52 -16.17 7.26
N GLY A 276 15.50 -17.49 7.24
CA GLY A 276 15.09 -18.35 8.35
C GLY A 276 16.27 -19.21 8.85
N HIS A 277 15.99 -20.21 9.69
CA HIS A 277 17.01 -21.16 10.15
C HIS A 277 17.58 -21.97 8.96
N ASN A 278 18.66 -21.46 8.35
CA ASN A 278 19.39 -22.03 7.22
C ASN A 278 18.60 -22.16 5.90
N THR A 279 17.42 -21.55 5.78
CA THR A 279 16.59 -21.57 4.57
C THR A 279 15.92 -20.22 4.34
N TRP A 280 15.43 -19.98 3.12
CA TRP A 280 14.60 -18.82 2.81
C TRP A 280 13.14 -19.11 3.18
N LYS A 281 12.54 -18.24 3.98
CA LYS A 281 11.12 -18.31 4.35
C LYS A 281 10.30 -17.30 3.55
N PRO A 282 9.16 -17.70 2.96
CA PRO A 282 8.25 -16.75 2.34
C PRO A 282 7.66 -15.81 3.38
N TRP A 283 7.64 -14.51 3.07
CA TRP A 283 7.09 -13.46 3.90
C TRP A 283 5.86 -12.82 3.26
N GLY A 284 5.90 -12.57 1.96
CA GLY A 284 4.76 -11.99 1.25
C GLY A 284 4.79 -12.27 -0.24
N ARG A 285 3.64 -12.13 -0.89
CA ARG A 285 3.44 -12.30 -2.32
C ARG A 285 2.94 -10.99 -2.91
N LEU A 286 3.67 -10.46 -3.89
CA LEU A 286 3.28 -9.28 -4.66
C LEU A 286 2.85 -9.71 -6.06
N GLU A 287 1.59 -9.49 -6.39
CA GLU A 287 1.06 -9.65 -7.74
C GLU A 287 0.93 -8.32 -8.45
N ALA A 288 1.17 -8.31 -9.75
CA ALA A 288 1.05 -7.12 -10.58
C ALA A 288 0.54 -7.43 -11.99
N TRP A 289 -0.25 -6.50 -12.53
CA TRP A 289 -0.83 -6.58 -13.87
C TRP A 289 -1.08 -5.18 -14.44
N ARG A 290 -1.32 -5.10 -15.75
CA ARG A 290 -1.73 -3.86 -16.42
C ARG A 290 -3.24 -3.82 -16.58
N GLU A 291 -3.84 -2.74 -16.10
CA GLU A 291 -5.27 -2.52 -16.25
C GLU A 291 -5.54 -1.86 -17.61
N SER A 292 -6.35 -2.53 -18.44
CA SER A 292 -6.67 -2.07 -19.80
C SER A 292 -7.95 -1.20 -19.85
N LYS A 293 -8.79 -1.27 -18.81
CA LYS A 293 -10.11 -0.63 -18.79
C LYS A 293 -9.98 0.86 -18.41
N HIS A 294 -9.82 1.71 -19.42
CA HIS A 294 -9.97 3.18 -19.41
C HIS A 294 -8.84 4.03 -18.81
N LYS A 295 -7.94 3.48 -17.99
CA LYS A 295 -6.74 4.18 -17.52
C LYS A 295 -5.55 3.25 -17.60
N ASP A 296 -4.47 3.72 -18.21
CA ASP A 296 -3.23 2.98 -18.30
C ASP A 296 -2.54 2.97 -16.92
N SER A 297 -2.89 1.97 -16.10
CA SER A 297 -2.44 1.83 -14.72
C SER A 297 -1.92 0.43 -14.41
N LEU A 298 -0.91 0.37 -13.53
CA LEU A 298 -0.37 -0.82 -12.91
C LEU A 298 -1.27 -1.20 -11.74
N GLY A 299 -2.03 -2.28 -11.88
CA GLY A 299 -2.72 -2.90 -10.76
C GLY A 299 -1.76 -3.78 -9.97
N TYR A 300 -1.90 -3.78 -8.65
CA TYR A 300 -1.08 -4.61 -7.78
C TYR A 300 -1.89 -5.14 -6.60
N ARG A 301 -1.45 -6.28 -6.07
CA ARG A 301 -1.98 -6.86 -4.83
C ARG A 301 -0.84 -7.45 -4.02
N PHE A 302 -0.75 -7.07 -2.75
CA PHE A 302 0.21 -7.63 -1.81
C PHE A 302 -0.49 -8.44 -0.74
N GLU A 303 -0.06 -9.68 -0.58
CA GLU A 303 -0.54 -10.64 0.39
C GLU A 303 0.59 -11.00 1.36
N LEU A 304 0.31 -10.93 2.66
CA LEU A 304 1.20 -11.41 3.69
C LEU A 304 0.97 -12.92 3.90
N LEU A 305 2.06 -13.67 3.95
CA LEU A 305 2.02 -15.12 4.12
C LEU A 305 2.26 -15.46 5.60
N PRO A 306 1.48 -16.38 6.20
CA PRO A 306 1.72 -16.84 7.56
C PRO A 306 3.03 -17.62 7.64
N ASP A 307 3.72 -17.53 8.78
CA ASP A 307 4.91 -18.39 9.00
C ASP A 307 4.45 -19.85 9.01
N ALA A 308 5.18 -20.71 8.31
CA ALA A 308 4.85 -22.13 8.16
C ALA A 308 4.78 -22.89 9.50
N ALA A 309 5.26 -22.28 10.59
CA ALA A 309 5.12 -22.79 11.96
C ALA A 309 3.69 -22.69 12.52
N VAL A 310 2.83 -21.83 11.93
CA VAL A 310 1.44 -21.63 12.36
C VAL A 310 0.50 -22.23 11.31
N SER A 311 0.37 -23.56 11.34
CA SER A 311 -0.51 -24.31 10.43
C SER A 311 -1.97 -23.84 10.50
N GLY A 312 -2.59 -23.59 9.34
CA GLY A 312 -4.03 -23.36 9.20
C GLY A 312 -4.49 -21.91 9.00
N LEU A 313 -3.56 -20.96 8.80
CA LEU A 313 -3.89 -19.58 8.47
C LEU A 313 -3.87 -19.34 6.96
N ASP A 314 -4.84 -18.59 6.45
CA ASP A 314 -4.86 -18.15 5.05
C ASP A 314 -4.01 -16.88 4.85
N PRO A 315 -3.48 -16.66 3.62
CA PRO A 315 -2.84 -15.41 3.24
C PRO A 315 -3.75 -14.20 3.44
N VAL A 316 -3.20 -13.08 3.91
CA VAL A 316 -3.97 -11.85 4.16
C VAL A 316 -3.59 -10.79 3.14
N THR A 317 -4.56 -10.30 2.37
CA THR A 317 -4.34 -9.15 1.48
C THR A 317 -4.15 -7.88 2.31
N LEU A 318 -2.95 -7.29 2.28
CA LEU A 318 -2.65 -6.04 2.99
C LEU A 318 -2.85 -4.80 2.12
N SER A 319 -2.69 -4.94 0.80
CA SER A 319 -2.87 -3.82 -0.12
C SER A 319 -3.31 -4.30 -1.49
N ASN A 320 -4.30 -3.61 -2.07
CA ASN A 320 -4.81 -3.85 -3.41
C ASN A 320 -5.21 -2.50 -4.01
N SER A 321 -4.48 -2.04 -5.01
CA SER A 321 -4.73 -0.74 -5.62
C SER A 321 -4.11 -0.63 -7.01
N THR A 322 -4.12 0.59 -7.55
CA THR A 322 -3.59 0.90 -8.88
C THR A 322 -2.68 2.14 -8.83
N VAL A 323 -1.62 2.13 -9.62
CA VAL A 323 -0.70 3.26 -9.82
C VAL A 323 -0.67 3.62 -11.31
N SER A 324 -0.60 4.90 -11.66
CA SER A 324 -0.56 5.29 -13.07
C SER A 324 0.81 5.00 -13.69
N PHE A 325 0.84 4.37 -14.87
CA PHE A 325 2.09 4.22 -15.62
C PHE A 325 2.65 5.56 -16.08
N LYS A 326 1.84 6.61 -16.28
CA LYS A 326 2.31 7.89 -16.83
C LYS A 326 2.99 8.76 -15.78
N THR A 327 2.37 8.87 -14.61
CA THR A 327 2.83 9.77 -13.55
C THR A 327 3.57 9.05 -12.43
N GLY A 328 3.55 7.72 -12.41
CA GLY A 328 3.93 6.96 -11.23
C GLY A 328 2.96 7.19 -10.08
N GLY A 329 3.43 6.96 -8.86
CA GLY A 329 2.65 7.18 -7.65
C GLY A 329 3.35 6.68 -6.39
N LYS A 330 2.55 6.37 -5.37
CA LYS A 330 3.03 5.71 -4.15
C LYS A 330 2.31 4.38 -3.97
N PHE A 331 3.08 3.32 -3.79
CA PHE A 331 2.62 2.07 -3.22
C PHE A 331 2.50 2.27 -1.71
N THR A 332 1.35 1.97 -1.09
CA THR A 332 1.15 2.18 0.35
C THR A 332 0.41 1.01 0.96
N ILE A 333 0.83 0.65 2.18
CA ILE A 333 0.18 -0.34 3.03
C ILE A 333 -0.15 0.35 4.35
N ASP A 334 -1.44 0.47 4.65
CA ASP A 334 -1.95 1.12 5.85
C ASP A 334 -3.15 0.32 6.37
N MET A 335 -3.04 -0.19 7.59
CA MET A 335 -4.04 -1.05 8.22
C MET A 335 -4.94 -0.29 9.20
N SER A 336 -5.04 1.05 9.07
CA SER A 336 -5.88 1.87 9.94
C SER A 336 -7.38 1.63 9.84
N ASN A 337 -7.84 1.00 8.77
CA ASN A 337 -9.26 0.77 8.52
C ASN A 337 -9.76 -0.57 9.10
N CYS A 338 -8.89 -1.35 9.73
CA CYS A 338 -9.30 -2.54 10.48
C CYS A 338 -9.55 -2.20 11.95
N ALA A 339 -10.69 -2.66 12.47
CA ALA A 339 -11.19 -2.34 13.80
C ALA A 339 -10.12 -2.57 14.88
N SER A 340 -9.88 -1.54 15.70
CA SER A 340 -9.02 -1.63 16.87
C SER A 340 -9.78 -2.31 18.01
N PRO A 341 -9.23 -3.32 18.71
CA PRO A 341 -9.82 -3.87 19.93
C PRO A 341 -9.53 -3.00 21.17
N MET A 342 -8.90 -1.83 21.00
CA MET A 342 -8.30 -1.07 22.11
C MET A 342 -9.02 0.27 22.35
N SER A 343 -10.30 0.19 22.73
CA SER A 343 -11.05 1.35 23.25
C SER A 343 -12.24 0.94 24.13
N THR A 344 -12.05 0.05 25.10
CA THR A 344 -12.94 -0.05 26.28
C THR A 344 -12.18 -0.34 27.57
N PRO A 345 -12.13 0.60 28.54
CA PRO A 345 -11.76 0.29 29.91
C PRO A 345 -13.02 -0.17 30.65
N ASN A 346 -13.47 -1.40 30.40
CA ASN A 346 -14.24 -2.20 31.35
C ASN A 346 -14.60 -3.54 30.73
N GLY A 347 -14.26 -4.62 31.43
CA GLY A 347 -14.59 -5.97 31.02
C GLY A 347 -16.10 -6.20 30.93
N SER A 348 -16.49 -7.01 29.95
CA SER A 348 -17.46 -8.09 30.13
C SER A 348 -17.50 -8.89 28.83
N PHE A 349 -16.90 -10.09 28.83
CA PHE A 349 -17.29 -11.12 27.88
C PHE A 349 -18.75 -11.46 28.17
N GLY A 350 -19.66 -10.98 27.32
CA GLY A 350 -21.10 -11.12 27.50
C GLY A 350 -21.77 -11.63 26.23
N SER A 351 -22.20 -12.90 26.29
CA SER A 351 -22.87 -13.67 25.26
C SER A 351 -24.22 -13.12 24.80
N GLY A 352 -24.56 -13.42 23.53
CA GLY A 352 -25.92 -13.67 23.05
C GLY A 352 -26.30 -12.83 21.82
N SER A 353 -26.92 -13.36 20.75
CA SER A 353 -27.28 -14.71 20.34
C SER A 353 -27.84 -14.65 18.91
N GLY A 354 -27.42 -15.57 18.03
CA GLY A 354 -28.25 -16.04 16.91
C GLY A 354 -27.76 -15.76 15.49
N SER A 355 -26.77 -16.52 15.01
CA SER A 355 -26.96 -17.51 13.93
C SER A 355 -25.63 -18.15 13.55
N SER A 356 -25.70 -19.47 13.39
CA SER A 356 -24.65 -20.45 13.13
C SER A 356 -23.68 -20.10 11.98
N SER A 357 -22.41 -20.48 12.21
CA SER A 357 -21.30 -20.62 11.26
C SER A 357 -20.91 -19.36 10.50
N ASP A 358 -20.05 -18.55 11.14
CA ASP A 358 -18.92 -17.83 10.55
C ASP A 358 -18.26 -17.02 11.68
N PHE A 359 -17.55 -17.71 12.59
CA PHE A 359 -16.50 -17.05 13.36
C PHE A 359 -15.37 -16.79 12.35
N GLU A 360 -15.54 -15.73 11.56
CA GLU A 360 -14.60 -15.35 10.52
C GLU A 360 -13.23 -15.13 11.16
N PHE A 361 -12.32 -16.00 10.75
CA PHE A 361 -10.91 -16.15 11.05
C PHE A 361 -10.08 -14.93 10.58
N GLY A 362 -10.66 -13.73 10.55
CA GLY A 362 -10.03 -12.49 10.14
C GLY A 362 -9.47 -11.75 11.35
N SER A 363 -8.18 -11.56 11.53
CA SER A 363 -7.03 -11.88 10.71
C SER A 363 -5.85 -11.63 11.64
N TRP A 364 -5.01 -12.63 11.89
CA TRP A 364 -3.78 -12.51 12.69
C TRP A 364 -2.90 -11.34 12.23
N ALA A 365 -2.97 -10.94 10.95
CA ALA A 365 -2.29 -9.76 10.44
C ALA A 365 -2.85 -8.45 11.04
N HIS A 366 -4.11 -8.37 11.47
CA HIS A 366 -4.68 -7.20 12.16
C HIS A 366 -4.12 -7.04 13.58
N LEU A 367 -3.73 -8.13 14.23
CA LEU A 367 -3.05 -8.09 15.54
C LEU A 367 -1.58 -7.68 15.39
N MET A 368 -0.95 -8.03 14.28
CA MET A 368 0.48 -7.79 14.03
C MET A 368 0.76 -6.47 13.30
N TYR A 369 -0.20 -5.99 12.49
CA TYR A 369 -0.09 -4.78 11.70
C TYR A 369 -1.29 -3.86 11.99
N GLN A 370 -1.04 -2.77 12.71
CA GLN A 370 -2.03 -1.73 12.99
C GLN A 370 -1.48 -0.39 12.51
N GLY A 371 -2.28 0.41 11.80
CA GLY A 371 -1.84 1.72 11.31
C GLY A 371 -0.88 1.66 10.12
N PHE A 372 0.02 2.64 10.00
CA PHE A 372 0.88 2.80 8.84
C PHE A 372 1.98 1.73 8.80
N VAL A 373 2.02 0.94 7.72
CA VAL A 373 3.01 -0.13 7.57
C VAL A 373 4.19 0.33 6.71
N MET A 374 3.91 0.68 5.46
CA MET A 374 4.93 1.15 4.54
C MET A 374 4.37 2.04 3.44
N SER A 375 5.25 2.84 2.83
CA SER A 375 5.02 3.50 1.56
C SER A 375 6.28 3.43 0.69
N SER A 376 6.13 3.28 -0.61
CA SER A 376 7.24 3.34 -1.57
C SER A 376 6.87 4.23 -2.74
N SER A 377 7.77 5.11 -3.17
CA SER A 377 7.61 5.79 -4.46
C SER A 377 7.75 4.77 -5.60
N VAL A 378 6.95 4.95 -6.65
CA VAL A 378 6.97 4.14 -7.86
C VAL A 378 7.07 5.07 -9.06
N GLY A 379 8.05 4.81 -9.93
CA GLY A 379 8.30 5.60 -11.12
C GLY A 379 7.20 5.50 -12.18
N GLY A 380 7.11 6.52 -13.04
CA GLY A 380 6.37 6.41 -14.29
C GLY A 380 7.20 5.68 -15.35
N GLU A 381 6.52 5.10 -16.34
CA GLU A 381 7.12 4.42 -17.47
C GLU A 381 8.22 5.25 -18.14
N GLY A 382 9.34 4.61 -18.44
CA GLY A 382 10.45 5.20 -19.20
C GLY A 382 11.29 6.20 -18.41
N ARG A 383 10.99 6.41 -17.12
CA ARG A 383 11.85 7.10 -16.17
C ARG A 383 12.29 6.08 -15.15
N GLY A 384 13.58 5.79 -15.10
CA GLY A 384 14.09 5.02 -13.98
C GLY A 384 13.78 5.70 -12.66
N CYS A 385 13.31 4.92 -11.69
CA CYS A 385 12.97 5.43 -10.37
C CYS A 385 14.10 5.13 -9.41
N LYS A 386 14.29 6.05 -8.46
CA LYS A 386 15.00 5.77 -7.21
C LYS A 386 13.93 5.62 -6.13
N PRO A 387 13.57 4.39 -5.71
CA PRO A 387 12.55 4.21 -4.71
C PRO A 387 12.93 4.89 -3.37
N GLU A 388 12.04 5.72 -2.85
CA GLU A 388 12.03 6.18 -1.47
C GLU A 388 11.03 5.30 -0.70
N VAL A 389 11.52 4.60 0.31
CA VAL A 389 10.76 3.62 1.12
C VAL A 389 10.61 4.16 2.53
N GLU A 390 9.38 4.38 2.95
CA GLU A 390 9.01 4.75 4.31
C GLU A 390 8.44 3.51 5.02
N VAL A 391 8.90 3.19 6.22
CA VAL A 391 8.43 2.04 7.01
C VAL A 391 8.13 2.48 8.45
N GLY A 392 6.95 2.15 8.96
CA GLY A 392 6.58 2.46 10.35
C GLY A 392 7.47 1.72 11.35
N ILE A 393 7.96 2.41 12.39
CA ILE A 393 8.93 1.82 13.35
C ILE A 393 8.41 0.54 14.01
N GLN A 394 7.11 0.49 14.28
CA GLN A 394 6.43 -0.60 14.97
C GLN A 394 6.45 -1.93 14.19
N HIS A 395 6.77 -1.89 12.90
CA HIS A 395 6.86 -3.07 12.03
C HIS A 395 8.30 -3.52 11.74
N VAL A 396 9.29 -2.87 12.36
CA VAL A 396 10.71 -3.17 12.18
C VAL A 396 11.33 -3.51 13.53
N THR A 397 11.52 -4.79 13.80
CA THR A 397 12.17 -5.26 15.04
C THR A 397 13.67 -5.48 14.84
N CYS A 398 14.08 -5.80 13.61
CA CYS A 398 15.46 -6.05 13.22
C CYS A 398 15.76 -5.50 11.81
N THR A 399 17.02 -5.56 11.41
CA THR A 399 17.49 -5.11 10.08
C THR A 399 16.87 -5.90 8.94
N GLU A 400 16.62 -7.19 9.15
CA GLU A 400 16.05 -8.10 8.16
C GLU A 400 14.59 -7.76 7.85
N ASP A 401 13.82 -7.30 8.86
CA ASP A 401 12.46 -6.81 8.66
C ASP A 401 12.44 -5.58 7.74
N ALA A 402 13.32 -4.60 8.01
CA ALA A 402 13.47 -3.44 7.14
C ALA A 402 13.90 -3.85 5.71
N ALA A 403 14.85 -4.78 5.60
CA ALA A 403 15.31 -5.29 4.31
C ALA A 403 14.17 -5.96 3.50
N ALA A 404 13.21 -6.62 4.16
CA ALA A 404 12.06 -7.22 3.50
C ALA A 404 11.16 -6.16 2.84
N PHE A 405 10.92 -5.04 3.51
CA PHE A 405 10.19 -3.90 2.95
C PHE A 405 10.96 -3.23 1.80
N VAL A 406 12.28 -3.11 1.92
CA VAL A 406 13.17 -2.60 0.85
C VAL A 406 13.12 -3.53 -0.38
N ALA A 407 13.15 -4.85 -0.18
CA ALA A 407 13.02 -5.83 -1.27
C ALA A 407 11.65 -5.75 -1.95
N LEU A 408 10.57 -5.57 -1.17
CA LEU A 408 9.22 -5.39 -1.69
C LEU A 408 9.08 -4.11 -2.52
N ALA A 409 9.65 -3.00 -2.06
CA ALA A 409 9.69 -1.74 -2.81
C ALA A 409 10.40 -1.89 -4.16
N ALA A 410 11.57 -2.56 -4.16
CA ALA A 410 12.32 -2.84 -5.38
C ALA A 410 11.54 -3.73 -6.36
N ALA A 411 10.85 -4.76 -5.86
CA ALA A 411 9.99 -5.62 -6.68
C ALA A 411 8.82 -4.84 -7.29
N MET A 412 8.21 -3.95 -6.51
CA MET A 412 7.10 -3.11 -6.97
C MET A 412 7.53 -2.11 -8.05
N ASP A 413 8.74 -1.55 -7.94
CA ASP A 413 9.30 -0.69 -8.99
C ASP A 413 9.56 -1.46 -10.28
N LEU A 414 10.16 -2.66 -10.19
CA LEU A 414 10.36 -3.54 -11.35
C LEU A 414 9.06 -4.03 -12.01
N CYS A 415 7.95 -4.07 -11.28
CA CYS A 415 6.63 -4.38 -11.86
C CYS A 415 6.21 -3.34 -12.91
N VAL A 416 6.69 -2.09 -12.83
CA VAL A 416 6.43 -1.06 -13.85
C VAL A 416 6.99 -1.47 -15.20
N ASP A 417 8.21 -2.02 -15.24
CA ASP A 417 8.81 -2.57 -16.45
C ASP A 417 8.20 -3.93 -16.83
N ALA A 418 8.00 -4.81 -15.86
CA ALA A 418 7.48 -6.16 -16.09
C ALA A 418 6.08 -6.16 -16.70
N CYS A 419 5.26 -5.13 -16.44
CA CYS A 419 3.92 -4.96 -17.03
C CYS A 419 3.87 -4.05 -18.27
N GLN A 420 5.01 -3.60 -18.82
CA GLN A 420 5.00 -2.89 -20.12
C GLN A 420 4.52 -3.78 -21.27
N PRO A 421 4.05 -3.23 -22.40
CA PRO A 421 3.62 -4.06 -23.50
C PRO A 421 4.82 -4.84 -24.04
N PHE A 422 4.65 -6.09 -24.46
CA PHE A 422 5.74 -6.94 -24.96
C PHE A 422 6.25 -6.51 -26.34
N SER A 423 5.54 -5.60 -27.02
CA SER A 423 6.01 -4.86 -28.19
C SER A 423 7.08 -3.83 -27.84
N ARG A 424 7.11 -3.31 -26.60
CA ARG A 424 8.15 -2.39 -26.15
C ARG A 424 9.39 -3.15 -25.70
N LYS A 425 10.55 -2.63 -26.08
CA LYS A 425 11.83 -3.15 -25.59
C LYS A 425 12.04 -2.67 -24.15
N LEU A 426 12.43 -3.59 -23.29
CA LEU A 426 12.84 -3.28 -21.92
C LEU A 426 14.12 -2.47 -21.89
N ARG A 427 14.46 -1.89 -20.74
CA ARG A 427 15.75 -1.25 -20.51
C ARG A 427 16.89 -2.28 -20.62
N PRO A 428 18.08 -1.93 -21.13
CA PRO A 428 19.18 -2.87 -21.35
C PRO A 428 19.52 -3.75 -20.14
N GLU A 429 19.43 -3.18 -18.94
CA GLU A 429 19.76 -3.80 -17.65
C GLU A 429 18.79 -4.93 -17.28
N LEU A 430 17.58 -4.90 -17.86
CA LEU A 430 16.50 -5.88 -17.63
C LEU A 430 16.41 -6.93 -18.74
N ARG A 431 17.25 -6.84 -19.77
CA ARG A 431 17.31 -7.82 -20.86
C ARG A 431 18.25 -8.95 -20.50
N HIS A 432 17.91 -10.15 -20.96
CA HIS A 432 18.86 -11.25 -20.94
C HIS A 432 19.92 -11.02 -22.02
N ASP A 433 21.16 -11.45 -21.80
CA ASP A 433 22.20 -11.46 -22.83
C ASP A 433 21.74 -12.35 -24.00
N GLY A 434 21.10 -11.74 -25.00
CA GLY A 434 20.46 -12.44 -26.12
C GLY A 434 19.19 -11.80 -26.71
N GLU A 435 18.64 -10.72 -26.12
CA GLU A 435 17.44 -9.99 -26.63
C GLU A 435 17.70 -8.61 -27.26
#